data_AF-A0A6J7L2W7-F1
#
_entry.id   AF-A0A6J7L2W7-F1
#
_cell.length_a   1.000
_cell.length_b   1.000
_cell.length_c   1.000
_cell.angle_alpha   90.00
_cell.angle_beta   90.00
_cell.angle_gamma   90.00
#
_symmetry.space_group_name_H-M   'P 1'
#
loop_
_entity.id
_entity.type
_entity.pdbx_description
1 polymer ?
#
loop_
_entity_poly.entity_id
_entity_poly.type
_entity_poly.pdbx_seq_one_letter_code
_entity_poly.pdbx_strand_id
1 'polypeptide(L)'
;MPNMTQALGSVEIAGRIYTSSQVQLALYILVGLIALILLGLVISVIRKKGGGNNKKRKTKSEPPAPQYEEIFEIESEIFETNPYKSDPDTHFEEPILRTVTLTLMIGLREYLAKLAENPSDQHKSMSAIATQLEARGVTPIAYTQWNQSSIQGVAARIILSGKSRTALFGPSVAMAKASAKFPDEISLAIESAHAAGHSVFVLAIDGLAYGVFSVSHRLQLIAATS
;
A
#
# COMPACT_ATOMS: atom_id res chain seq x y z
N MET A 1 75.01 0.08 38.09
CA MET A 1 73.95 0.84 37.41
C MET A 1 72.64 0.10 37.64
N PRO A 2 71.61 0.71 38.24
CA PRO A 2 70.42 -0.02 38.69
C PRO A 2 69.43 -0.27 37.55
N ASN A 3 68.90 -1.49 37.49
CA ASN A 3 67.82 -1.94 36.61
C ASN A 3 66.50 -1.22 36.95
N MET A 4 65.92 -0.50 35.99
CA MET A 4 64.56 0.03 36.07
C MET A 4 63.58 -0.90 35.35
N THR A 5 63.17 -1.97 36.02
CA THR A 5 61.90 -2.64 35.75
C THR A 5 61.09 -2.60 37.04
N GLN A 6 60.32 -1.52 37.22
CA GLN A 6 59.29 -1.49 38.25
C GLN A 6 58.18 -2.45 37.82
N ALA A 7 58.12 -3.62 38.45
CA ALA A 7 56.96 -4.49 38.37
C ALA A 7 55.78 -3.76 39.04
N LEU A 8 54.73 -3.47 38.27
CA LEU A 8 53.47 -2.94 38.79
C LEU A 8 52.94 -3.94 39.82
N GLY A 9 52.96 -3.58 41.11
CA GLY A 9 52.37 -4.37 42.18
C GLY A 9 50.89 -4.61 41.96
N SER A 10 50.32 -5.63 42.62
CA SER A 10 48.88 -5.92 42.58
C SER A 10 48.06 -4.68 42.92
N VAL A 11 47.04 -4.37 42.12
CA VAL A 11 46.22 -3.17 42.24
C VAL A 11 44.86 -3.55 42.81
N GLU A 12 44.44 -2.90 43.89
CA GLU A 12 43.10 -3.05 44.46
C GLU A 12 42.17 -1.97 43.89
N ILE A 13 41.08 -2.40 43.25
CA ILE A 13 40.04 -1.49 42.73
C ILE A 13 38.69 -1.99 43.26
N ALA A 14 37.97 -1.14 44.01
CA ALA A 14 36.65 -1.42 44.56
C ALA A 14 36.57 -2.75 45.36
N GLY A 15 37.58 -3.03 46.20
CA GLY A 15 37.61 -4.23 47.05
C GLY A 15 37.98 -5.53 46.34
N ARG A 16 38.45 -5.48 45.09
CA ARG A 16 39.03 -6.63 44.39
C ARG A 16 40.50 -6.40 44.05
N ILE A 17 41.32 -7.41 44.35
CA ILE A 17 42.75 -7.43 44.07
C ILE A 17 42.97 -8.00 42.66
N TYR A 18 43.51 -7.19 41.77
CA TYR A 18 43.89 -7.59 40.42
C TYR A 18 45.39 -7.91 40.38
N THR A 19 45.74 -9.08 39.85
CA THR A 19 47.14 -9.48 39.70
C THR A 19 47.78 -8.66 38.57
N SER A 20 49.11 -8.48 38.63
CA SER A 20 49.86 -7.68 37.65
C SER A 20 49.63 -8.16 36.20
N SER A 21 49.43 -9.47 36.00
CA SER A 21 49.12 -10.04 34.69
C SER A 21 47.74 -9.65 34.16
N GLN A 22 46.72 -9.55 35.04
CA GLN A 22 45.38 -9.12 34.65
C GLN A 22 45.34 -7.65 34.26
N VAL A 23 46.06 -6.80 35.01
CA VAL A 23 46.18 -5.36 34.69
C VAL A 23 46.90 -5.15 33.36
N GLN A 24 47.98 -5.90 33.12
CA GLN A 24 48.74 -5.82 31.87
C GLN A 24 47.92 -6.31 30.66
N LEU A 25 47.16 -7.39 30.82
CA LEU A 25 46.24 -7.87 29.79
C LEU A 25 45.16 -6.83 29.46
N ALA A 26 44.55 -6.22 30.48
CA ALA A 26 43.55 -5.17 30.29
C ALA A 26 44.13 -3.95 29.55
N LEU A 27 45.37 -3.56 29.85
CA LEU A 27 46.06 -2.48 29.17
C LEU A 27 46.31 -2.81 27.68
N TYR A 28 46.74 -4.03 27.36
CA TYR A 28 46.94 -4.43 25.97
C TYR A 28 45.63 -4.47 25.17
N ILE A 29 44.53 -4.94 25.77
CA ILE A 29 43.21 -4.92 25.13
C ILE A 29 42.77 -3.47 24.85
N LEU A 30 42.95 -2.57 25.82
CA LEU A 30 42.58 -1.16 25.66
C LEU A 30 43.39 -0.48 24.55
N VAL A 31 44.71 -0.68 24.52
CA VAL A 31 45.59 -0.12 23.48
C VAL A 31 45.26 -0.71 22.11
N GLY A 32 44.97 -2.01 22.04
CA GLY A 32 44.55 -2.68 20.80
C GLY A 32 43.24 -2.13 20.22
N LEU A 33 42.25 -1.86 21.07
CA LEU A 33 40.98 -1.24 20.65
C LEU A 33 41.19 0.17 20.13
N ILE A 34 42.03 0.98 20.79
CA ILE A 34 42.36 2.35 20.33
C ILE A 34 43.05 2.30 18.97
N ALA A 35 43.99 1.37 18.75
CA ALA A 35 44.69 1.21 17.48
C ALA A 35 43.74 0.83 16.33
N LEU A 36 42.75 -0.05 16.58
CA LEU A 36 41.74 -0.42 15.59
C LEU A 36 40.84 0.76 15.18
N ILE A 37 40.43 1.58 16.15
CA ILE A 37 39.62 2.78 15.89
C ILE A 37 40.41 3.77 15.02
N LEU A 38 41.69 4.01 15.34
CA LEU A 38 42.56 4.89 14.55
C LEU A 38 42.78 4.36 13.12
N LEU A 39 42.94 3.04 12.95
CA LEU A 39 43.08 2.43 11.63
C LEU A 39 41.80 2.62 10.78
N GLY A 40 40.62 2.44 11.38
CA GLY A 40 39.34 2.68 10.71
C GLY A 40 39.16 4.14 10.26
N LEU A 41 39.59 5.10 11.08
CA LEU A 41 39.56 6.52 10.75
C LEU A 41 40.49 6.85 9.57
N VAL A 42 41.70 6.29 9.54
CA VAL A 42 42.64 6.46 8.42
C VAL A 42 42.06 5.90 7.11
N ILE A 43 41.47 4.71 7.13
CA ILE A 43 40.82 4.12 5.95
C ILE A 43 39.65 4.98 5.47
N SER A 44 38.84 5.52 6.38
CA SER A 44 37.73 6.41 6.05
C SER A 44 38.21 7.71 5.37
N VAL A 45 39.30 8.31 5.87
CA VAL A 45 39.90 9.51 5.27
C VAL A 45 40.48 9.22 3.89
N ILE A 46 41.16 8.08 3.69
CA ILE A 46 41.70 7.68 2.39
C ILE A 46 40.55 7.43 1.38
N ARG A 47 39.47 6.75 1.79
CA ARG A 47 38.28 6.56 0.95
C ARG A 47 37.62 7.87 0.57
N LYS A 48 37.62 8.87 1.47
CA LYS A 48 37.03 10.19 1.22
C LYS A 48 37.93 11.10 0.36
N LYS A 49 39.26 10.88 0.33
CA LYS A 49 40.22 11.68 -0.46
C LYS A 49 40.66 11.05 -1.80
N GLY A 50 40.35 9.77 -2.04
CA GLY A 50 40.74 9.04 -3.27
C GLY A 50 39.81 9.18 -4.49
N GLY A 51 38.75 10.00 -4.41
CA GLY A 51 37.75 10.15 -5.48
C GLY A 51 37.98 11.32 -6.46
N GLY A 52 39.24 11.72 -6.71
CA GLY A 52 39.56 12.97 -7.41
C GLY A 52 40.57 12.80 -8.55
N ASN A 53 40.20 12.13 -9.63
CA ASN A 53 40.57 12.43 -11.03
C ASN A 53 40.25 11.23 -11.91
N ASN A 54 39.08 11.24 -12.56
CA ASN A 54 38.88 10.45 -13.75
C ASN A 54 38.37 11.38 -14.85
N LYS A 55 39.16 11.49 -15.93
CA LYS A 55 38.80 12.20 -17.15
C LYS A 55 37.42 11.73 -17.59
N LYS A 56 36.46 12.66 -17.73
CA LYS A 56 35.17 12.42 -18.40
C LYS A 56 35.44 11.93 -19.83
N ARG A 57 35.61 10.62 -20.02
CA ARG A 57 35.13 9.96 -21.23
C ARG A 57 33.62 10.13 -21.18
N LYS A 58 33.04 10.81 -22.16
CA LYS A 58 31.61 10.78 -22.42
C LYS A 58 31.25 9.32 -22.73
N THR A 59 30.96 8.53 -21.70
CA THR A 59 30.08 7.38 -21.84
C THR A 59 28.79 7.97 -22.35
N LYS A 60 28.42 7.60 -23.58
CA LYS A 60 27.09 7.85 -24.12
C LYS A 60 26.13 7.27 -23.08
N SER A 61 25.48 8.14 -22.30
CA SER A 61 24.53 7.74 -21.29
C SER A 61 23.47 6.91 -21.99
N GLU A 62 23.29 5.67 -21.55
CA GLU A 62 22.14 4.87 -21.94
C GLU A 62 20.90 5.74 -21.66
N PRO A 63 19.98 5.89 -22.64
CA PRO A 63 18.78 6.70 -22.44
C PRO A 63 18.09 6.26 -21.14
N PRO A 64 17.59 7.19 -20.31
CA PRO A 64 16.87 6.81 -19.11
C PRO A 64 15.75 5.85 -19.50
N ALA A 65 15.63 4.75 -18.75
CA ALA A 65 14.61 3.75 -19.01
C ALA A 65 13.24 4.44 -19.08
N PRO A 66 12.39 4.10 -20.06
CA PRO A 66 11.06 4.68 -20.17
C PRO A 66 10.30 4.48 -18.85
N GLN A 67 9.78 5.58 -18.29
CA GLN A 67 8.96 5.53 -17.07
C GLN A 67 7.50 5.32 -17.48
N TYR A 68 6.82 4.38 -16.82
CA TYR A 68 5.42 4.10 -17.08
C TYR A 68 4.59 4.42 -15.85
N GLU A 69 3.41 4.98 -16.08
CA GLU A 69 2.37 5.16 -15.10
C GLU A 69 1.27 4.12 -15.34
N GLU A 70 0.80 3.50 -14.27
CA GLU A 70 -0.38 2.66 -14.33
C GLU A 70 -1.64 3.53 -14.28
N ILE A 71 -2.51 3.36 -15.26
CA ILE A 71 -3.77 4.09 -15.38
C ILE A 71 -4.92 3.12 -15.27
N PHE A 72 -5.82 3.43 -14.34
CA PHE A 72 -7.08 2.74 -14.13
C PHE A 72 -8.21 3.68 -14.55
N GLU A 73 -8.91 3.34 -15.63
CA GLU A 73 -9.95 4.18 -16.21
C GLU A 73 -11.31 3.46 -16.12
N ILE A 74 -12.35 4.20 -15.71
CA ILE A 74 -13.70 3.65 -15.59
C ILE A 74 -14.36 3.75 -16.97
N GLU A 75 -14.53 2.61 -17.61
CA GLU A 75 -15.06 2.48 -18.97
C GLU A 75 -16.59 2.54 -19.00
N SER A 76 -17.23 1.98 -17.97
CA SER A 76 -18.69 2.01 -17.85
C SER A 76 -19.15 1.89 -16.40
N GLU A 77 -20.30 2.50 -16.13
CA GLU A 77 -21.06 2.41 -14.87
C GLU A 77 -22.52 2.20 -15.26
N ILE A 78 -23.12 1.10 -14.78
CA ILE A 78 -24.55 0.76 -15.02
C ILE A 78 -25.20 0.48 -13.68
N PHE A 79 -26.43 0.94 -13.50
CA PHE A 79 -27.22 0.74 -12.29
C PHE A 79 -28.58 0.12 -12.60
N GLU A 80 -28.99 -0.83 -11.77
CA GLU A 80 -30.36 -1.31 -11.66
C GLU A 80 -30.95 -0.72 -10.36
N THR A 81 -31.87 0.23 -10.50
CA THR A 81 -32.44 0.96 -9.36
C THR A 81 -33.48 0.16 -8.59
N ASN A 82 -34.00 -0.92 -9.18
CA ASN A 82 -35.02 -1.78 -8.57
C ASN A 82 -34.80 -3.26 -8.94
N PRO A 83 -33.75 -3.90 -8.40
CA PRO A 83 -33.39 -5.28 -8.74
C PRO A 83 -34.43 -6.29 -8.25
N TYR A 84 -35.34 -5.90 -7.36
CA TYR A 84 -36.41 -6.75 -6.86
C TYR A 84 -37.75 -6.04 -6.85
N LYS A 85 -38.36 -5.95 -8.04
CA LYS A 85 -39.58 -5.19 -8.36
C LYS A 85 -40.78 -5.38 -7.42
N SER A 86 -40.85 -6.51 -6.72
CA SER A 86 -41.92 -6.81 -5.77
C SER A 86 -41.76 -6.16 -4.38
N ASP A 87 -40.60 -5.58 -4.08
CA ASP A 87 -40.33 -4.95 -2.79
C ASP A 87 -39.92 -3.47 -2.95
N PRO A 88 -40.76 -2.52 -2.51
CA PRO A 88 -40.43 -1.10 -2.60
C PRO A 88 -39.21 -0.69 -1.77
N ASP A 89 -38.82 -1.47 -0.74
CA ASP A 89 -37.62 -1.22 0.06
C ASP A 89 -36.32 -1.52 -0.70
N THR A 90 -36.41 -2.02 -1.94
CA THR A 90 -35.29 -2.31 -2.84
C THR A 90 -35.14 -1.27 -3.95
N HIS A 91 -35.90 -0.17 -3.91
CA HIS A 91 -35.71 0.93 -4.85
C HIS A 91 -34.70 1.96 -4.32
N PHE A 92 -33.60 2.17 -5.02
CA PHE A 92 -32.63 3.24 -4.75
C PHE A 92 -32.29 4.01 -6.01
N GLU A 93 -32.31 5.35 -5.93
CA GLU A 93 -31.87 6.20 -7.03
C GLU A 93 -30.36 6.10 -7.24
N GLU A 94 -29.89 6.28 -8.47
CA GLU A 94 -28.46 6.20 -8.79
C GLU A 94 -27.55 7.10 -7.93
N PRO A 95 -27.92 8.36 -7.58
CA PRO A 95 -27.09 9.18 -6.69
C PRO A 95 -26.81 8.50 -5.35
N ILE A 96 -27.80 7.77 -4.81
CA ILE A 96 -27.66 7.01 -3.56
C ILE A 96 -26.67 5.86 -3.78
N LEU A 97 -26.82 5.11 -4.87
CA LEU A 97 -25.94 3.99 -5.21
C LEU A 97 -24.47 4.43 -5.37
N ARG A 98 -24.25 5.59 -6.00
CA ARG A 98 -22.92 6.23 -6.10
C ARG A 98 -22.38 6.62 -4.73
N THR A 99 -23.20 7.26 -3.88
CA THR A 99 -22.81 7.60 -2.51
C THR A 99 -22.42 6.37 -1.70
N VAL A 100 -23.16 5.27 -1.81
CA VAL A 100 -22.83 4.01 -1.13
C VAL A 100 -21.50 3.44 -1.62
N THR A 101 -21.32 3.41 -2.94
CA THR A 101 -20.08 2.92 -3.55
C THR A 101 -18.90 3.74 -3.02
N LEU A 102 -18.97 5.07 -3.11
CA LEU A 102 -17.92 5.96 -2.61
C LEU A 102 -17.64 5.73 -1.13
N THR A 103 -18.69 5.61 -0.31
CA THR A 103 -18.58 5.35 1.14
C THR A 103 -17.74 4.10 1.43
N LEU A 104 -17.97 3.01 0.71
CA LEU A 104 -17.21 1.78 0.88
C LEU A 104 -15.73 1.95 0.50
N MET A 105 -15.44 2.71 -0.54
CA MET A 105 -14.08 2.95 -1.03
C MET A 105 -13.31 3.97 -0.19
N ILE A 106 -13.98 4.91 0.48
CA ILE A 106 -13.35 5.77 1.49
C ILE A 106 -12.81 4.92 2.64
N GLY A 107 -13.59 3.96 3.15
CA GLY A 107 -13.11 3.02 4.15
C GLY A 107 -11.90 2.19 3.67
N LEU A 108 -11.87 1.83 2.37
CA LEU A 108 -10.71 1.14 1.78
C LEU A 108 -9.45 2.00 1.81
N ARG A 109 -9.57 3.28 1.43
CA ARG A 109 -8.44 4.21 1.45
C ARG A 109 -7.93 4.45 2.87
N GLU A 110 -8.83 4.59 3.84
CA GLU A 110 -8.45 4.69 5.26
C GLU A 110 -7.72 3.45 5.77
N TYR A 111 -8.18 2.27 5.35
CA TYR A 111 -7.54 0.99 5.68
C TYR A 111 -6.14 0.89 5.08
N LEU A 112 -5.99 1.19 3.78
CA LEU A 112 -4.70 1.13 3.08
C LEU A 112 -3.69 2.14 3.65
N ALA A 113 -4.15 3.35 3.99
CA ALA A 113 -3.30 4.37 4.62
C ALA A 113 -2.72 3.91 5.97
N LYS A 114 -3.39 3.00 6.67
CA LYS A 114 -2.95 2.48 7.97
C LYS A 114 -1.97 1.30 7.86
N LEU A 115 -2.00 0.53 6.78
CA LEU A 115 -1.29 -0.76 6.71
C LEU A 115 0.10 -0.72 6.09
N ALA A 116 0.55 0.40 5.52
CA ALA A 116 1.83 0.49 4.80
C ALA A 116 2.03 -0.64 3.76
N GLU A 117 0.95 -1.25 3.29
CA GLU A 117 0.95 -2.26 2.25
C GLU A 117 0.91 -1.61 0.87
N ASN A 118 1.54 -2.26 -0.10
CA ASN A 118 1.39 -1.86 -1.50
C ASN A 118 -0.03 -2.22 -1.99
N PRO A 119 -0.82 -1.26 -2.48
CA PRO A 119 -2.14 -1.54 -3.02
C PRO A 119 -2.07 -2.52 -4.20
N SER A 120 -2.94 -3.53 -4.21
CA SER A 120 -3.13 -4.41 -5.36
C SER A 120 -3.81 -3.66 -6.52
N ASP A 121 -3.79 -4.23 -7.72
CA ASP A 121 -4.48 -3.65 -8.88
C ASP A 121 -5.99 -3.52 -8.64
N GLN A 122 -6.58 -4.43 -7.86
CA GLN A 122 -7.96 -4.30 -7.39
C GLN A 122 -8.14 -3.07 -6.48
N HIS A 123 -7.23 -2.85 -5.53
CA HIS A 123 -7.27 -1.66 -4.67
C HIS A 123 -7.12 -0.37 -5.47
N LYS A 124 -6.23 -0.35 -6.48
CA LYS A 124 -6.02 0.80 -7.38
C LYS A 124 -7.26 1.05 -8.24
N SER A 125 -7.86 0.00 -8.81
CA SER A 125 -9.10 0.08 -9.58
C SER A 125 -10.25 0.67 -8.76
N MET A 126 -10.48 0.14 -7.56
CA MET A 126 -11.49 0.69 -6.64
C MET A 126 -11.18 2.14 -6.27
N SER A 127 -9.91 2.46 -6.02
CA SER A 127 -9.51 3.84 -5.72
C SER A 127 -9.76 4.81 -6.88
N ALA A 128 -9.61 4.35 -8.13
CA ALA A 128 -9.93 5.14 -9.32
C ALA A 128 -11.43 5.42 -9.42
N ILE A 129 -12.29 4.42 -9.15
CA ILE A 129 -13.75 4.63 -9.09
C ILE A 129 -14.10 5.70 -8.05
N ALA A 130 -13.50 5.63 -6.85
CA ALA A 130 -13.70 6.66 -5.84
C ALA A 130 -13.29 8.05 -6.31
N THR A 131 -12.12 8.17 -6.94
CA THR A 131 -11.63 9.46 -7.49
C THR A 131 -12.60 10.02 -8.53
N GLN A 132 -13.15 9.16 -9.40
CA GLN A 132 -14.12 9.58 -10.40
C GLN A 132 -15.44 10.05 -9.76
N LEU A 133 -15.94 9.34 -8.75
CA LEU A 133 -17.17 9.73 -8.05
C LEU A 133 -16.99 11.06 -7.30
N GLU A 134 -15.85 11.25 -6.64
CA GLU A 134 -15.50 12.53 -6.00
C GLU A 134 -15.43 13.68 -7.03
N ALA A 135 -14.82 13.44 -8.19
CA ALA A 135 -14.76 14.42 -9.28
C ALA A 135 -16.15 14.78 -9.84
N ARG A 136 -17.14 13.89 -9.69
CA ARG A 136 -18.55 14.14 -10.02
C ARG A 136 -19.34 14.78 -8.88
N GLY A 137 -18.69 15.15 -7.77
CA GLY A 137 -19.31 15.82 -6.63
C GLY A 137 -20.07 14.89 -5.69
N VAL A 138 -19.85 13.56 -5.77
CA VAL A 138 -20.47 12.60 -4.85
C VAL A 138 -19.82 12.73 -3.47
N THR A 139 -20.64 12.73 -2.42
CA THR A 139 -20.18 12.78 -1.03
C THR A 139 -20.47 11.46 -0.31
N PRO A 140 -19.51 10.93 0.48
CA PRO A 140 -19.73 9.72 1.27
C PRO A 140 -20.69 9.98 2.45
N ILE A 141 -21.26 8.91 2.99
CA ILE A 141 -22.08 8.92 4.20
C ILE A 141 -21.38 8.16 5.33
N ALA A 142 -21.92 8.25 6.55
CA ALA A 142 -21.39 7.49 7.68
C ALA A 142 -21.61 5.98 7.50
N TYR A 143 -20.62 5.19 7.91
CA TYR A 143 -20.68 3.73 7.97
C TYR A 143 -20.22 3.21 9.33
N THR A 144 -20.53 1.95 9.59
CA THR A 144 -20.10 1.18 10.74
C THR A 144 -19.71 -0.22 10.29
N GLN A 145 -18.99 -0.99 11.13
CA GLN A 145 -18.66 -2.39 10.86
C GLN A 145 -18.05 -2.62 9.47
N TRP A 146 -17.14 -1.73 9.06
CA TRP A 146 -16.45 -1.82 7.79
C TRP A 146 -15.40 -2.93 7.85
N ASN A 147 -15.28 -3.71 6.77
CA ASN A 147 -14.28 -4.75 6.62
C ASN A 147 -13.83 -4.87 5.16
N GLN A 148 -12.62 -5.41 4.97
CA GLN A 148 -12.04 -5.72 3.67
C GLN A 148 -11.53 -7.17 3.64
N SER A 149 -11.58 -7.74 2.45
CA SER A 149 -10.95 -8.99 2.08
C SER A 149 -10.27 -8.80 0.74
N SER A 150 -9.00 -9.22 0.65
CA SER A 150 -8.20 -9.10 -0.57
C SER A 150 -8.84 -9.74 -1.80
N ILE A 151 -9.68 -10.76 -1.61
CA ILE A 151 -10.37 -11.49 -2.69
C ILE A 151 -11.84 -11.06 -2.82
N GLN A 152 -12.52 -10.82 -1.70
CA GLN A 152 -13.98 -10.61 -1.72
C GLN A 152 -14.38 -9.14 -1.91
N GLY A 153 -13.46 -8.19 -1.71
CA GLY A 153 -13.74 -6.76 -1.77
C GLY A 153 -14.01 -6.17 -0.38
N VAL A 154 -14.91 -5.22 -0.30
CA VAL A 154 -15.21 -4.43 0.90
C VAL A 154 -16.67 -4.57 1.30
N ALA A 155 -16.94 -4.47 2.59
CA ALA A 155 -18.29 -4.51 3.14
C ALA A 155 -18.43 -3.51 4.29
N ALA A 156 -19.62 -2.97 4.48
CA ALA A 156 -19.94 -2.12 5.62
C ALA A 156 -21.43 -2.12 5.96
N ARG A 157 -21.76 -1.67 7.17
CA ARG A 157 -23.12 -1.31 7.56
C ARG A 157 -23.32 0.19 7.39
N ILE A 158 -24.34 0.57 6.63
CA ILE A 158 -24.69 1.96 6.34
C ILE A 158 -26.13 2.26 6.76
N ILE A 159 -26.47 3.53 6.94
CA ILE A 159 -27.85 3.96 7.17
C ILE A 159 -28.39 4.57 5.88
N LEU A 160 -29.39 3.93 5.29
CA LEU A 160 -30.13 4.44 4.12
C LEU A 160 -31.60 4.54 4.47
N SER A 161 -32.20 5.71 4.25
CA SER A 161 -33.62 5.96 4.51
C SER A 161 -34.05 5.55 5.93
N GLY A 162 -33.19 5.80 6.93
CA GLY A 162 -33.42 5.44 8.33
C GLY A 162 -33.24 3.96 8.69
N LYS A 163 -32.87 3.10 7.73
CA LYS A 163 -32.67 1.65 7.93
C LYS A 163 -31.19 1.30 7.87
N SER A 164 -30.76 0.40 8.74
CA SER A 164 -29.40 -0.15 8.70
C SER A 164 -29.31 -1.25 7.64
N ARG A 165 -28.47 -1.04 6.62
CA ARG A 165 -28.30 -1.89 5.44
C ARG A 165 -26.90 -2.47 5.37
N THR A 166 -26.74 -3.67 4.83
CA THR A 166 -25.42 -4.23 4.51
C THR A 166 -25.08 -3.86 3.08
N ALA A 167 -23.96 -3.17 2.87
CA ALA A 167 -23.44 -2.88 1.55
C ALA A 167 -22.14 -3.66 1.31
N LEU A 168 -22.02 -4.23 0.11
CA LEU A 168 -20.83 -4.94 -0.37
C LEU A 168 -20.39 -4.33 -1.70
N PHE A 169 -19.09 -4.23 -1.90
CA PHE A 169 -18.51 -3.82 -3.17
C PHE A 169 -17.25 -4.61 -3.47
N GLY A 170 -17.22 -5.31 -4.59
CA GLY A 170 -16.12 -6.23 -4.87
C GLY A 170 -16.14 -6.78 -6.29
N PRO A 171 -15.15 -7.63 -6.64
CA PRO A 171 -15.09 -8.26 -7.94
C PRO A 171 -16.38 -9.01 -8.28
N SER A 172 -16.82 -8.94 -9.54
CA SER A 172 -18.05 -9.56 -10.04
C SER A 172 -18.19 -11.04 -9.64
N VAL A 173 -17.10 -11.80 -9.74
CA VAL A 173 -17.04 -13.23 -9.36
C VAL A 173 -17.26 -13.46 -7.86
N ALA A 174 -16.76 -12.56 -7.00
CA ALA A 174 -16.98 -12.65 -5.57
C ALA A 174 -18.42 -12.25 -5.22
N MET A 175 -18.93 -11.20 -5.86
CA MET A 175 -20.30 -10.72 -5.64
C MET A 175 -21.35 -11.74 -6.10
N ALA A 176 -21.08 -12.50 -7.16
CA ALA A 176 -21.96 -13.58 -7.61
C ALA A 176 -22.16 -14.68 -6.54
N LYS A 177 -21.21 -14.84 -5.61
CA LYS A 177 -21.32 -15.77 -4.47
C LYS A 177 -21.93 -15.15 -3.22
N ALA A 178 -21.86 -13.83 -3.10
CA ALA A 178 -22.26 -13.07 -1.91
C ALA A 178 -23.64 -12.42 -2.04
N SER A 179 -24.31 -12.56 -3.19
CA SER A 179 -25.60 -11.95 -3.49
C SER A 179 -26.54 -12.95 -4.16
N ALA A 180 -27.81 -12.56 -4.28
CA ALA A 180 -28.79 -13.24 -5.09
C ALA A 180 -28.41 -13.19 -6.58
N LYS A 181 -29.15 -13.92 -7.41
CA LYS A 181 -28.97 -13.89 -8.86
C LYS A 181 -28.99 -12.44 -9.37
N PHE A 182 -27.99 -12.09 -10.17
CA PHE A 182 -27.91 -10.77 -10.79
C PHE A 182 -29.10 -10.51 -11.73
N PRO A 183 -29.62 -9.27 -11.76
CA PRO A 183 -30.52 -8.80 -12.82
C PRO A 183 -29.87 -8.95 -14.19
N ASP A 184 -30.69 -9.20 -15.22
CA ASP A 184 -30.21 -9.47 -16.59
C ASP A 184 -29.35 -8.32 -17.13
N GLU A 185 -29.70 -7.06 -16.82
CA GLU A 185 -28.92 -5.88 -17.23
C GLU A 185 -27.52 -5.87 -16.60
N ILE A 186 -27.41 -6.20 -15.31
CA ILE A 186 -26.13 -6.31 -14.61
C ILE A 186 -25.32 -7.49 -15.17
N SER A 187 -25.94 -8.64 -15.41
CA SER A 187 -25.28 -9.80 -16.01
C SER A 187 -24.70 -9.48 -17.39
N LEU A 188 -25.49 -8.85 -18.27
CA LEU A 188 -25.06 -8.47 -19.61
C LEU A 188 -23.87 -7.50 -19.58
N ALA A 189 -23.93 -6.50 -18.69
CA ALA A 189 -22.86 -5.54 -18.51
C ALA A 189 -21.56 -6.20 -18.01
N ILE A 190 -21.66 -7.14 -17.06
CA ILE A 190 -20.51 -7.90 -16.56
C ILE A 190 -19.89 -8.73 -17.69
N GLU A 191 -20.70 -9.45 -18.47
CA GLU A 191 -20.22 -10.28 -19.57
C GLU A 191 -19.50 -9.44 -20.63
N SER A 192 -20.11 -8.33 -21.04
CA SER A 192 -19.51 -7.40 -22.01
C SER A 192 -18.18 -6.84 -21.52
N ALA A 193 -18.10 -6.43 -20.25
CA ALA A 193 -16.88 -5.88 -19.67
C ALA A 193 -15.77 -6.92 -19.51
N HIS A 194 -16.09 -8.15 -19.13
CA HIS A 194 -15.12 -9.25 -19.12
C HIS A 194 -14.62 -9.59 -20.52
N ALA A 195 -15.50 -9.58 -21.53
CA ALA A 195 -15.11 -9.79 -22.93
C ALA A 195 -14.13 -8.72 -23.43
N ALA A 196 -14.21 -7.50 -22.90
CA ALA A 196 -13.27 -6.41 -23.16
C ALA A 196 -11.96 -6.50 -22.34
N GLY A 197 -11.82 -7.50 -21.46
CA GLY A 197 -10.64 -7.67 -20.61
C GLY A 197 -10.56 -6.69 -19.44
N HIS A 198 -11.68 -6.07 -19.07
CA HIS A 198 -11.74 -5.12 -17.96
C HIS A 198 -11.88 -5.82 -16.61
N SER A 199 -11.42 -5.16 -15.55
CA SER A 199 -11.77 -5.53 -14.18
C SER A 199 -13.20 -5.07 -13.89
N VAL A 200 -14.03 -5.95 -13.32
CA VAL A 200 -15.46 -5.68 -13.11
C VAL A 200 -15.82 -5.77 -11.65
N PHE A 201 -16.44 -4.71 -11.13
CA PHE A 201 -16.85 -4.58 -9.74
C PHE A 201 -18.36 -4.42 -9.64
N VAL A 202 -18.97 -5.04 -8.63
CA VAL A 202 -20.41 -5.00 -8.41
C VAL A 202 -20.70 -4.43 -7.03
N LEU A 203 -21.65 -3.49 -6.97
CA LEU A 203 -22.28 -3.00 -5.75
C LEU A 203 -23.48 -3.88 -5.43
N ALA A 204 -23.52 -4.40 -4.21
CA ALA A 204 -24.69 -5.09 -3.67
C ALA A 204 -25.14 -4.46 -2.34
N ILE A 205 -26.46 -4.35 -2.15
CA ILE A 205 -27.07 -3.88 -0.90
C ILE A 205 -28.08 -4.94 -0.45
N ASP A 206 -27.99 -5.37 0.80
CA ASP A 206 -28.79 -6.45 1.39
C ASP A 206 -28.82 -7.73 0.53
N GLY A 207 -27.72 -8.03 -0.16
CA GLY A 207 -27.58 -9.21 -1.01
C GLY A 207 -28.21 -9.08 -2.39
N LEU A 208 -28.66 -7.90 -2.81
CA LEU A 208 -29.14 -7.63 -4.18
C LEU A 208 -28.13 -6.77 -4.92
N ALA A 209 -27.83 -7.09 -6.19
CA ALA A 209 -26.90 -6.31 -7.01
C ALA A 209 -27.60 -5.07 -7.58
N TYR A 210 -26.99 -3.90 -7.42
CA TYR A 210 -27.53 -2.61 -7.84
C TYR A 210 -26.68 -1.90 -8.87
N GLY A 211 -25.37 -2.17 -8.92
CA GLY A 211 -24.49 -1.44 -9.82
C GLY A 211 -23.30 -2.25 -10.25
N VAL A 212 -22.80 -1.95 -11.44
CA VAL A 212 -21.60 -2.55 -12.01
C VAL A 212 -20.69 -1.46 -12.56
N PHE A 213 -19.40 -1.61 -12.27
CA PHE A 213 -18.33 -0.73 -12.72
C PHE A 213 -17.32 -1.54 -13.50
N SER A 214 -17.01 -1.08 -14.71
CA SER A 214 -15.96 -1.64 -15.55
C SER A 214 -14.73 -0.74 -15.51
N VAL A 215 -13.57 -1.32 -15.21
CA VAL A 215 -12.31 -0.58 -15.10
C VAL A 215 -11.26 -1.21 -16.02
N SER A 216 -10.74 -0.45 -16.96
CA SER A 216 -9.58 -0.83 -17.76
C SER A 216 -8.28 -0.53 -17.01
N HIS A 217 -7.22 -1.26 -17.34
CA HIS A 217 -5.88 -1.03 -16.81
C HIS A 217 -4.89 -0.94 -17.98
N ARG A 218 -4.16 0.16 -18.07
CA ARG A 218 -3.10 0.35 -19.07
C ARG A 218 -1.86 1.01 -18.48
N LEU A 219 -0.71 0.73 -19.09
CA LEU A 219 0.54 1.45 -18.83
C LEU A 219 0.69 2.61 -19.81
N GLN A 220 0.81 3.84 -19.29
CA GLN A 220 1.09 5.03 -20.09
C GLN A 220 2.54 5.46 -19.91
N LEU A 221 3.23 5.74 -21.02
CA LEU A 221 4.60 6.25 -20.99
C LEU A 221 4.62 7.71 -20.54
N ILE A 222 5.29 7.98 -19.42
CA ILE A 222 5.73 9.33 -19.03
C ILE A 222 7.17 9.43 -19.54
N ALA A 223 7.43 10.34 -20.48
CA ALA A 223 8.66 10.38 -21.29
C ALA A 223 9.99 10.19 -20.53
N ALA A 224 10.99 9.62 -21.21
CA ALA A 224 12.38 9.60 -20.76
C ALA A 224 12.93 11.03 -20.69
N THR A 225 13.14 11.56 -19.48
CA THR A 225 13.68 12.92 -19.27
C THR A 225 15.05 13.02 -19.95
N SER A 226 15.16 13.82 -21.01
CA SER A 226 16.43 14.11 -21.72
C SER A 226 17.27 15.15 -20.99
#